data_AF-A0A2V6IVZ1-F1
#
_entry.id   AF-A0A2V6IVZ1-F1
#
_cell.length_a   1.000
_cell.length_b   1.000
_cell.length_c   1.000
_cell.angle_alpha   90.00
_cell.angle_beta   90.00
_cell.angle_gamma   90.00
#
_symmetry.space_group_name_H-M   'P 1'
#
loop_
_entity.id
_entity.type
_entity.pdbx_description
1 polymer ?
#
loop_
_entity_poly.entity_id
_entity_poly.type
_entity_poly.pdbx_seq_one_letter_code
_entity_poly.pdbx_strand_id
1 'polypeptide(L)'
;AVFFLFFNTGPSNTALANVTPPAVRASAFALNIFIIHLLGDAASPPLIGVVRDRWNMNVALWGVAVLMVTAGCLWFWGAKYLPSDTEKIELSGNRG
;
A
#
# COMPACT_ATOMS: atom_id res chain seq x y z
N ALA A 1 2.00 17.53 11.60
CA ALA A 1 2.72 16.28 11.93
C ALA A 1 2.36 15.11 11.00
N VAL A 2 1.08 14.86 10.69
CA VAL A 2 0.65 13.66 9.93
C VAL A 2 0.69 13.77 8.39
N PHE A 3 1.14 14.89 7.83
CA PHE A 3 1.11 15.11 6.37
C PHE A 3 1.81 14.00 5.59
N PHE A 4 3.08 13.70 5.90
CA PHE A 4 3.84 12.65 5.22
C PHE A 4 3.32 11.24 5.48
N LEU A 5 2.60 11.03 6.58
CA LEU A 5 1.97 9.74 6.88
C LEU A 5 0.87 9.42 5.85
N PHE A 6 0.11 10.42 5.42
CA PHE A 6 -1.00 10.26 4.47
C PHE A 6 -0.70 10.76 3.06
N PHE A 7 0.49 11.33 2.84
CA PHE A 7 0.88 11.88 1.54
C PHE A 7 0.85 10.83 0.42
N ASN A 8 1.16 9.57 0.74
CA ASN A 8 1.16 8.47 -0.22
C ASN A 8 -0.25 8.10 -0.74
N THR A 9 -1.32 8.43 -0.01
CA THR A 9 -2.68 7.99 -0.34
C THR A 9 -3.13 8.44 -1.73
N GLY A 10 -2.87 9.69 -2.10
CA GLY A 10 -3.22 10.22 -3.42
C GLY A 10 -2.50 9.50 -4.57
N PRO A 11 -1.15 9.53 -4.61
CA PRO A 11 -0.37 8.83 -5.63
C PRO A 11 -0.67 7.33 -5.73
N SER A 12 -0.82 6.62 -4.60
CA SER A 12 -1.12 5.19 -4.61
C SER A 12 -2.51 4.88 -5.16
N ASN A 13 -3.52 5.70 -4.84
CA ASN A 13 -4.85 5.54 -5.40
C ASN A 13 -4.87 5.80 -6.92
N THR A 14 -4.15 6.82 -7.39
CA THR A 14 -4.02 7.08 -8.83
C THR A 14 -3.28 5.94 -9.53
N ALA A 15 -2.20 5.42 -8.96
CA ALA A 15 -1.47 4.29 -9.51
C ALA A 15 -2.39 3.06 -9.66
N LEU A 16 -3.16 2.73 -8.62
CA LEU A 16 -4.11 1.62 -8.65
C LEU A 16 -5.19 1.82 -9.73
N ALA A 17 -5.75 3.03 -9.85
CA ALA A 17 -6.73 3.33 -10.89
C ALA A 17 -6.15 3.16 -12.31
N ASN A 18 -4.93 3.63 -12.54
CA ASN A 18 -4.28 3.60 -13.85
C ASN A 18 -3.99 2.17 -14.33
N VAL A 19 -3.67 1.25 -13.42
CA VAL A 19 -3.39 -0.16 -13.74
C VAL A 19 -4.63 -1.07 -13.65
N THR A 20 -5.82 -0.50 -13.44
CA THR A 20 -7.05 -1.27 -13.29
C THR A 20 -8.07 -0.93 -14.38
N PRO A 21 -8.63 -1.92 -15.09
CA PRO A 21 -9.70 -1.69 -16.07
C PRO A 21 -10.92 -1.02 -15.42
N PRO A 22 -11.58 -0.05 -16.08
CA PRO A 22 -12.71 0.70 -15.49
C PRO A 22 -13.82 -0.18 -14.89
N ALA A 23 -14.13 -1.31 -15.54
CA ALA A 23 -15.19 -2.23 -15.14
C ALA A 23 -14.98 -2.87 -13.75
N VAL A 24 -13.73 -2.97 -13.27
CA VAL A 24 -13.40 -3.64 -12.00
C VAL A 24 -12.71 -2.74 -10.98
N ARG A 25 -12.58 -1.43 -11.26
CA ARG A 25 -11.92 -0.46 -10.37
C ARG A 25 -12.52 -0.45 -8.96
N ALA A 26 -13.84 -0.49 -8.84
CA ALA A 26 -14.50 -0.50 -7.54
C ALA A 26 -14.05 -1.68 -6.67
N SER A 27 -14.01 -2.89 -7.25
CA SER A 27 -13.54 -4.09 -6.55
C SER A 27 -12.05 -4.04 -6.21
N ALA A 28 -11.22 -3.50 -7.10
CA ALA A 28 -9.79 -3.32 -6.83
C ALA A 28 -9.54 -2.35 -5.67
N PHE A 29 -10.24 -1.22 -5.62
CA PHE A 29 -10.18 -0.29 -4.50
C PHE A 29 -10.70 -0.93 -3.20
N ALA A 30 -11.83 -1.64 -3.27
CA ALA A 30 -12.40 -2.32 -2.10
C ALA A 30 -11.42 -3.34 -1.51
N LEU A 31 -10.78 -4.15 -2.37
CA LEU A 31 -9.79 -5.13 -1.94
C LEU A 31 -8.55 -4.45 -1.34
N ASN A 32 -8.04 -3.39 -1.98
CA ASN A 32 -6.90 -2.62 -1.46
C ASN A 32 -7.20 -2.05 -0.07
N ILE A 33 -8.35 -1.40 0.09
CA ILE A 33 -8.82 -0.84 1.36
C ILE A 33 -8.95 -1.94 2.41
N PHE A 34 -9.58 -3.07 2.07
CA PHE A 34 -9.76 -4.20 2.96
C PHE A 34 -8.41 -4.73 3.47
N ILE A 35 -7.43 -4.93 2.59
CA ILE A 35 -6.10 -5.42 2.95
C ILE A 35 -5.41 -4.45 3.92
N ILE A 36 -5.46 -3.15 3.64
CA ILE A 36 -4.82 -2.12 4.48
C ILE A 36 -5.46 -2.08 5.88
N HIS A 37 -6.79 -2.16 5.98
CA HIS A 37 -7.47 -2.15 7.28
C HIS A 37 -7.24 -3.45 8.04
N LEU A 38 -7.26 -4.59 7.36
CA LEU A 38 -7.05 -5.88 8.00
C LEU A 38 -5.63 -5.99 8.58
N LEU A 39 -4.62 -5.66 7.78
CA LEU A 39 -3.21 -5.83 8.19
C LEU A 39 -2.67 -4.63 8.97
N GLY A 40 -3.08 -3.42 8.61
CA GLY A 40 -2.71 -2.19 9.29
C GLY A 40 -3.52 -2.01 10.56
N ASP A 41 -4.78 -1.60 10.45
CA ASP A 41 -5.53 -1.11 11.59
C ASP A 41 -5.95 -2.22 12.57
N ALA A 42 -6.37 -3.38 12.06
CA ALA A 42 -6.86 -4.47 12.89
C ALA A 42 -5.73 -5.33 13.47
N ALA A 43 -4.74 -5.69 12.66
CA ALA A 43 -3.66 -6.59 13.07
C ALA A 43 -2.46 -5.89 13.72
N SER A 44 -2.14 -4.63 13.37
CA SER A 44 -0.92 -3.99 13.89
C SER A 44 -0.96 -3.71 15.40
N PRO A 45 -2.06 -3.22 16.03
CA PRO A 45 -2.06 -2.95 17.47
C PRO A 45 -1.77 -4.17 18.36
N PRO A 46 -2.40 -5.36 18.14
CA PRO A 46 -2.08 -6.53 18.95
C PRO A 46 -0.66 -7.05 18.67
N LEU A 47 -0.17 -7.00 17.43
CA LEU A 47 1.21 -7.39 17.10
C LEU A 47 2.25 -6.50 17.80
N ILE A 48 2.05 -5.18 17.75
CA ILE A 48 2.88 -4.20 18.45
C ILE A 48 2.82 -4.45 19.97
N GLY A 49 1.64 -4.73 20.50
CA GLY A 49 1.44 -5.09 21.91
C GLY A 49 2.25 -6.31 22.32
N VAL A 50 2.20 -7.40 21.56
CA VAL A 50 2.95 -8.64 21.83
C VAL A 50 4.47 -8.39 21.80
N VAL A 51 4.98 -7.61 20.84
CA VAL A 51 6.41 -7.28 20.76
C VAL A 51 6.83 -6.39 21.93
N ARG A 52 6.01 -5.40 22.28
CA ARG A 52 6.23 -4.52 23.44
C ARG A 52 6.31 -5.35 24.72
N ASP A 53 5.38 -6.27 24.93
CA ASP A 53 5.27 -7.05 26.16
C ASP A 53 6.44 -8.02 26.36
N ARG A 54 7.02 -8.53 25.27
CA ARG A 54 8.21 -9.40 25.33
C ARG A 54 9.52 -8.64 25.46
N TRP A 55 9.61 -7.44 24.90
CA TRP A 55 10.85 -6.65 24.89
C TRP A 55 10.62 -5.24 25.42
N ASN A 56 10.20 -4.29 24.57
CA ASN A 56 9.83 -2.93 24.94
C ASN A 56 9.27 -2.18 23.71
N MET A 57 8.75 -0.97 23.91
CA MET A 57 8.19 -0.15 22.84
C MET A 57 9.22 0.29 21.80
N ASN A 58 10.49 0.51 22.17
CA ASN A 58 11.51 0.91 21.20
C ASN A 58 11.74 -0.19 20.15
N VAL A 59 11.77 -1.46 20.57
CA VAL A 59 11.91 -2.61 19.66
C VAL A 59 10.70 -2.72 18.73
N ALA A 60 9.49 -2.54 19.25
CA ALA A 60 8.28 -2.51 18.43
C ALA A 60 8.31 -1.41 17.37
N LEU A 61 8.73 -0.19 17.75
CA LEU A 61 8.83 0.93 16.81
C LEU A 61 9.95 0.75 15.79
N TRP A 62 11.08 0.15 16.16
CA TRP A 62 12.12 -0.25 15.21
C TRP A 62 11.59 -1.26 14.19
N GLY A 63 10.76 -2.21 14.61
CA GLY A 63 10.07 -3.13 13.70
C GLY A 63 9.20 -2.39 12.68
N VAL A 64 8.40 -1.41 13.14
CA VAL A 64 7.60 -0.54 12.26
C VAL A 64 8.50 0.22 11.28
N ALA A 65 9.61 0.80 11.76
CA ALA A 65 10.55 1.54 10.93
C ALA A 65 11.18 0.65 9.83
N VAL A 66 11.59 -0.57 10.16
CA VAL A 66 12.11 -1.54 9.18
C VAL A 66 11.03 -1.87 8.14
N LEU A 67 9.81 -2.15 8.58
CA LEU A 67 8.69 -2.43 7.66
C LEU A 67 8.43 -1.25 6.72
N MET A 68 8.46 -0.01 7.22
CA MET A 68 8.32 1.19 6.39
C MET A 68 9.42 1.32 5.35
N VAL A 69 10.68 1.03 5.71
CA VAL A 69 11.80 1.03 4.75
C VAL A 69 11.61 -0.05 3.69
N THR A 70 11.23 -1.27 4.10
CA THR A 70 10.96 -2.36 3.14
C THR A 70 9.82 -2.03 2.19
N ALA A 71 8.74 -1.43 2.70
CA ALA A 71 7.62 -0.94 1.88
C ALA A 71 8.08 0.15 0.90
N GLY A 72 8.92 1.09 1.34
CA GLY A 72 9.53 2.10 0.47
C GLY A 72 10.36 1.47 -0.67
N CYS A 73 11.21 0.49 -0.36
CA CYS A 73 11.99 -0.24 -1.36
C CYS A 73 11.10 -0.97 -2.38
N LEU A 74 10.06 -1.65 -1.91
CA LEU A 74 9.07 -2.30 -2.78
C LEU A 74 8.34 -1.29 -3.65
N TRP A 75 8.02 -0.11 -3.12
CA TRP A 75 7.36 0.96 -3.87
C TRP A 75 8.26 1.49 -5.00
N PHE A 76 9.53 1.77 -4.70
CA PHE A 76 10.50 2.19 -5.73
C PHE A 76 10.71 1.12 -6.80
N TRP A 77 10.74 -0.16 -6.40
CA TRP A 77 10.83 -1.25 -7.36
C TRP A 77 9.57 -1.35 -8.23
N GLY A 78 8.38 -1.28 -7.62
CA GLY A 78 7.09 -1.31 -8.31
C GLY A 78 6.90 -0.13 -9.28
N ALA A 79 7.37 1.06 -8.91
CA ALA A 79 7.27 2.26 -9.74
C ALA A 79 7.91 2.10 -11.14
N LYS A 80 8.91 1.21 -11.28
CA LYS A 80 9.52 0.87 -12.57
C LYS A 80 8.51 0.28 -13.57
N TYR A 81 7.52 -0.47 -13.09
CA TYR A 81 6.58 -1.20 -13.93
C TYR A 81 5.31 -0.40 -14.24
N LEU A 82 5.03 0.63 -13.43
CA LEU A 82 3.80 1.44 -13.52
C LEU A 82 3.52 2.02 -14.92
N PRO A 83 4.50 2.58 -15.67
CA PRO A 83 4.23 3.09 -17.02
C PRO A 83 3.79 1.99 -17.98
N SER A 84 4.48 0.84 -17.97
CA SER A 84 4.17 -0.29 -18.85
C SER A 84 2.81 -0.91 -18.53
N ASP A 85 2.46 -1.00 -17.25
CA ASP A 85 1.17 -1.55 -16.83
C ASP A 85 0.02 -0.59 -17.14
N THR A 86 0.24 0.73 -17.04
CA THR A 86 -0.76 1.74 -17.46
C THR A 86 -1.01 1.66 -18.97
N GLU A 87 0.05 1.61 -19.78
CA GLU A 87 -0.06 1.51 -21.24
C GLU A 87 -0.85 0.26 -21.67
N LYS A 88 -0.63 -0.89 -21.02
CA LYS A 88 -1.39 -2.12 -21.31
C LYS A 88 -2.89 -1.94 -21.09
N ILE A 89 -3.29 -1.23 -20.03
CA ILE A 89 -4.70 -0.94 -19.75
C ILE A 89 -5.29 -0.02 -20.81
N GLU A 90 -4.58 1.05 -21.19
CA GLU A 90 -5.02 1.99 -22.24
C GLU A 90 -5.18 1.29 -23.60
N LEU A 91 -4.20 0.47 -23.99
CA LEU A 91 -4.26 -0.32 -25.23
C LEU A 91 -5.40 -1.34 -25.21
N SER A 92 -5.72 -1.93 -24.06
CA SER A 92 -6.85 -2.85 -23.93
C SER A 92 -8.20 -2.14 -24.06
N GLY A 93 -8.30 -0.90 -23.56
CA GLY A 93 -9.50 -0.07 -23.66
C GLY A 93 -9.79 0.42 -25.08
N ASN A 94 -8.76 0.73 -25.87
CA ASN A 94 -8.91 1.16 -27.27
C ASN A 94 -9.26 0.04 -28.27
N ARG A 95 -9.18 -1.24 -27.84
CA ARG A 95 -9.50 -2.40 -28.68
C ARG A 95 -10.90 -2.97 -28.45
N GLY A 96 -11.62 -2.46 -27.44
CA GLY A 96 -12.96 -2.89 -27.05
C GLY A 96 -14.06 -2.05 -27.67
#